data_AF-A0A948HGQ4-F1
#
_entry.id   AF-A0A948HGQ4-F1
#
_cell.length_a   1.000
_cell.length_b   1.000
_cell.length_c   1.000
_cell.angle_alpha   90.00
_cell.angle_beta   90.00
_cell.angle_gamma   90.00
#
_symmetry.space_group_name_H-M   'P 1'
#
loop_
_entity.id
_entity.type
_entity.pdbx_description
1 polymer ?
#
loop_
_entity_poly.entity_id
_entity_poly.type
_entity_poly.pdbx_seq_one_letter_code
_entity_poly.pdbx_strand_id
1 'polypeptide(L)'
;MKKHFTLIELIVVIAIIAILAAIIAPNAFRAIEKAKISRTMAELKAIETASLSYYADNGRFPCNKVGGWGKDPGFVSPVTPTNCWPDELKAGEDCTATGGCVDGPAWDGPYLEKWPYSSPWLGTIPGGVDPEKKSGMYSWNNWVTITSPDGSICNNVKMISLHARTAIPYAVLEKIDSTLDDGNLSTGNVFKRYPVSGDPDNPDYLVYMISCDK
;
A
#
# COMPACT_ATOMS: atom_id res chain seq x y z
N MET A 1 -8.33 59.26 -13.66
CA MET A 1 -8.90 59.15 -12.29
C MET A 1 -8.50 57.79 -11.72
N LYS A 2 -7.68 57.74 -10.67
CA LYS A 2 -7.31 56.48 -10.02
C LYS A 2 -8.46 56.07 -9.09
N LYS A 3 -9.09 54.91 -9.32
CA LYS A 3 -10.06 54.34 -8.39
C LYS A 3 -9.30 53.89 -7.14
N HIS A 4 -9.64 54.47 -6.00
CA HIS A 4 -9.09 54.07 -4.71
C HIS A 4 -9.97 52.94 -4.17
N PHE A 5 -9.36 51.78 -3.95
CA PHE A 5 -10.01 50.63 -3.33
C PHE A 5 -10.34 50.98 -1.88
N THR A 6 -11.58 50.77 -1.45
CA THR A 6 -11.94 51.06 -0.07
C THR A 6 -11.60 49.89 0.85
N LEU A 7 -11.20 50.19 2.08
CA LEU A 7 -10.90 49.19 3.10
C LEU A 7 -12.15 48.33 3.40
N ILE A 8 -13.34 48.94 3.33
CA ILE A 8 -14.61 48.24 3.55
C ILE A 8 -14.95 47.25 2.43
N GLU A 9 -14.69 47.60 1.16
CA GLU A 9 -14.86 46.66 0.03
C GLU A 9 -13.99 45.41 0.22
N LEU A 10 -12.74 45.59 0.65
CA LEU A 10 -11.86 44.46 0.89
C LEU A 10 -12.36 43.58 2.04
N ILE A 11 -12.86 44.19 3.13
CA ILE A 11 -13.36 43.47 4.31
C ILE A 11 -14.61 42.63 3.97
N VAL A 12 -15.54 43.16 3.19
CA VAL A 12 -16.75 42.42 2.80
C VAL A 12 -16.38 41.23 1.91
N VAL A 13 -15.42 41.39 1.00
CA VAL A 13 -14.97 40.31 0.11
C VAL A 13 -14.33 39.17 0.90
N ILE A 14 -13.41 39.46 1.81
CA ILE A 14 -12.78 38.40 2.63
C ILE A 14 -13.80 37.72 3.56
N ALA A 15 -14.81 38.45 4.05
CA ALA A 15 -15.87 37.88 4.88
C ALA A 15 -16.71 36.86 4.09
N ILE A 16 -17.08 37.19 2.84
CA ILE A 16 -17.82 36.25 1.98
C ILE A 16 -16.96 35.03 1.64
N ILE A 17 -15.68 35.22 1.30
CA ILE A 17 -14.74 34.12 1.02
C ILE A 17 -14.61 33.20 2.24
N ALA A 18 -14.52 33.74 3.46
CA ALA A 18 -14.42 32.97 4.68
C ALA A 18 -15.67 32.09 4.93
N ILE A 19 -16.88 32.64 4.71
CA ILE A 19 -18.13 31.89 4.86
C ILE A 19 -18.21 30.75 3.84
N LEU A 20 -17.88 31.02 2.58
CA LEU A 20 -17.87 30.01 1.53
C LEU A 20 -16.84 28.90 1.81
N ALA A 21 -15.63 29.28 2.22
CA ALA A 21 -14.57 28.33 2.58
C ALA A 21 -14.99 27.44 3.75
N ALA A 22 -15.65 27.99 4.77
CA ALA A 22 -16.10 27.23 5.94
C ALA A 22 -17.11 26.13 5.59
N ILE A 23 -18.00 26.36 4.61
CA ILE A 23 -18.97 25.35 4.16
C ILE A 23 -18.30 24.28 3.30
N ILE A 24 -17.38 24.68 2.42
CA ILE A 24 -16.77 23.78 1.43
C ILE A 24 -15.71 22.87 2.06
N ALA A 25 -14.90 23.40 2.97
CA ALA A 25 -13.76 22.69 3.57
C ALA A 25 -14.10 21.29 4.13
N PRO A 26 -15.10 21.10 5.01
CA PRO A 26 -15.38 19.77 5.58
C PRO A 26 -15.82 18.75 4.52
N ASN A 27 -16.58 19.17 3.50
CA ASN A 27 -16.99 18.28 2.42
C ASN A 27 -15.81 17.92 1.52
N ALA A 28 -14.92 18.86 1.24
CA ALA A 28 -13.70 18.59 0.48
C ALA A 28 -12.82 17.54 1.18
N PHE A 29 -12.61 17.65 2.50
CA PHE A 29 -11.83 16.67 3.25
C PHE A 29 -12.44 15.26 3.20
N ARG A 30 -13.76 15.13 3.36
CA ARG A 30 -14.47 13.84 3.23
C ARG A 30 -14.36 13.25 1.83
N ALA A 31 -14.44 14.10 0.80
CA ALA A 31 -14.31 13.67 -0.60
C ALA A 31 -12.90 13.16 -0.90
N ILE A 32 -11.86 13.85 -0.39
CA ILE A 32 -10.47 13.42 -0.51
C ILE A 32 -10.26 12.07 0.18
N GLU A 33 -10.78 11.89 1.40
CA GLU A 33 -10.70 10.62 2.13
C GLU A 33 -11.38 9.48 1.37
N LYS A 34 -12.59 9.71 0.85
CA LYS A 34 -13.31 8.74 0.02
C LYS A 34 -12.52 8.38 -1.25
N ALA A 35 -11.88 9.36 -1.89
CA ALA A 35 -11.04 9.14 -3.06
C ALA A 35 -9.80 8.29 -2.72
N LYS A 36 -9.15 8.53 -1.56
CA LYS A 36 -8.03 7.72 -1.07
C LYS A 36 -8.45 6.26 -0.84
N ILE A 37 -9.59 6.03 -0.19
CA ILE A 37 -10.15 4.69 0.03
C ILE A 37 -10.41 4.00 -1.32
N SER A 38 -11.13 4.67 -2.23
CA SER A 38 -11.42 4.14 -3.56
C SER A 38 -10.16 3.78 -4.34
N ARG A 39 -9.13 4.62 -4.27
CA ARG A 39 -7.85 4.39 -4.92
C ARG A 39 -7.13 3.18 -4.32
N THR A 40 -7.03 3.10 -3.00
CA THR A 40 -6.40 1.95 -2.32
C THR A 40 -7.09 0.64 -2.68
N MET A 41 -8.42 0.58 -2.67
CA MET A 41 -9.15 -0.64 -3.03
C MET A 41 -8.90 -1.05 -4.49
N ALA A 42 -8.89 -0.10 -5.42
CA ALA A 42 -8.62 -0.38 -6.83
C ALA A 42 -7.18 -0.88 -7.04
N GLU A 43 -6.19 -0.24 -6.38
CA GLU A 43 -4.78 -0.63 -6.44
C GLU A 43 -4.58 -2.04 -5.85
N LEU A 44 -5.17 -2.34 -4.69
CA LEU A 44 -5.05 -3.66 -4.05
C LEU A 44 -5.66 -4.79 -4.91
N LYS A 45 -6.86 -4.59 -5.47
CA LYS A 45 -7.49 -5.59 -6.37
C LYS A 45 -6.71 -5.80 -7.66
N ALA A 46 -6.13 -4.73 -8.21
CA ALA A 46 -5.30 -4.82 -9.40
C ALA A 46 -4.04 -5.65 -9.13
N ILE A 47 -3.37 -5.43 -8.00
CA ILE A 47 -2.18 -6.20 -7.62
C ILE A 47 -2.55 -7.66 -7.32
N GLU A 48 -3.66 -7.91 -6.63
CA GLU A 48 -4.15 -9.27 -6.40
C GLU A 48 -4.37 -10.02 -7.72
N THR A 49 -5.09 -9.41 -8.67
CA THR A 49 -5.32 -10.00 -9.99
C THR A 49 -4.01 -10.25 -10.74
N ALA A 50 -3.08 -9.29 -10.69
CA ALA A 50 -1.75 -9.42 -11.28
C ALA A 50 -0.96 -10.57 -10.65
N SER A 51 -1.05 -10.74 -9.33
CA SER A 51 -0.34 -11.78 -8.59
C SER A 51 -0.86 -13.19 -8.90
N LEU A 52 -2.16 -13.34 -9.08
CA LEU A 52 -2.78 -14.61 -9.47
C LEU A 52 -2.44 -14.96 -10.92
N SER A 53 -2.41 -13.96 -11.81
CA SER A 53 -2.00 -14.14 -13.21
C SER A 53 -0.51 -14.54 -13.30
N TYR A 54 0.35 -13.85 -12.56
CA TYR A 54 1.76 -14.19 -12.44
C TYR A 54 1.94 -15.63 -11.91
N TYR A 55 1.17 -16.04 -10.89
CA TYR A 55 1.20 -17.40 -10.38
C TYR A 55 0.75 -18.43 -11.41
N ALA A 56 -0.27 -18.14 -12.20
CA ALA A 56 -0.76 -19.03 -13.25
C ALA A 56 0.31 -19.32 -14.30
N ASP A 57 1.10 -18.32 -14.68
CA ASP A 57 2.11 -18.45 -15.73
C ASP A 57 3.44 -19.01 -15.21
N ASN A 58 3.83 -18.63 -13.99
CA ASN A 58 5.14 -18.97 -13.42
C ASN A 58 5.09 -20.13 -12.41
N GLY A 59 3.89 -20.57 -12.01
CA GLY A 59 3.68 -21.60 -10.99
C GLY A 59 4.10 -21.20 -9.57
N ARG A 60 4.46 -19.93 -9.37
CA ARG A 60 4.92 -19.37 -8.09
C ARG A 60 4.58 -17.91 -8.00
N PHE A 61 4.50 -17.39 -6.78
CA PHE A 61 4.39 -15.95 -6.54
C PHE A 61 5.77 -15.27 -6.61
N PRO A 62 5.81 -13.94 -6.81
CA PRO A 62 7.06 -13.21 -6.78
C PRO A 62 7.79 -13.26 -5.44
N CYS A 63 9.06 -12.93 -5.48
CA CYS A 63 9.94 -12.87 -4.33
C CYS A 63 9.72 -11.63 -3.45
N ASN A 64 10.04 -11.75 -2.16
CA ASN A 64 9.65 -10.84 -1.09
C ASN A 64 10.18 -9.40 -1.27
N LYS A 65 11.32 -9.23 -1.95
CA LYS A 65 12.10 -7.99 -1.97
C LYS A 65 12.77 -7.77 -3.33
N VAL A 66 12.17 -8.22 -4.43
CA VAL A 66 12.77 -8.01 -5.74
C VAL A 66 12.94 -6.51 -6.00
N GLY A 67 14.16 -6.08 -6.28
CA GLY A 67 14.49 -4.67 -6.50
C GLY A 67 14.51 -3.79 -5.23
N GLY A 68 14.10 -4.32 -4.07
CA GLY A 68 14.09 -3.62 -2.77
C GLY A 68 12.70 -3.19 -2.29
N TRP A 69 12.66 -2.47 -1.17
CA TRP A 69 11.40 -2.01 -0.56
C TRP A 69 10.62 -1.09 -1.50
N GLY A 70 9.29 -1.29 -1.55
CA GLY A 70 8.40 -0.46 -2.34
C GLY A 70 8.54 -0.64 -3.85
N LYS A 71 9.34 -1.61 -4.31
CA LYS A 71 9.54 -1.87 -5.74
C LYS A 71 8.55 -2.86 -6.30
N ASP A 72 8.43 -2.80 -7.63
CA ASP A 72 7.70 -3.79 -8.40
C ASP A 72 8.34 -5.16 -8.18
N PRO A 73 7.59 -6.16 -7.70
CA PRO A 73 8.13 -7.48 -7.44
C PRO A 73 8.32 -8.33 -8.72
N GLY A 74 7.92 -7.83 -9.89
CA GLY A 74 7.97 -8.55 -11.17
C GLY A 74 6.66 -8.48 -11.98
N PHE A 75 5.70 -7.66 -11.55
CA PHE A 75 4.40 -7.55 -12.19
C PHE A 75 4.40 -6.61 -13.39
N VAL A 76 5.17 -5.51 -13.33
CA VAL A 76 5.23 -4.52 -14.42
C VAL A 76 6.39 -4.82 -15.35
N SER A 77 7.49 -5.34 -14.82
CA SER A 77 8.67 -5.66 -15.61
C SER A 77 9.34 -6.93 -15.09
N PRO A 78 9.98 -7.71 -15.96
CA PRO A 78 10.61 -8.96 -15.55
C PRO A 78 11.77 -8.73 -14.60
N VAL A 79 11.93 -9.69 -13.70
CA VAL A 79 13.04 -9.79 -12.77
C VAL A 79 14.21 -10.50 -13.44
N THR A 80 15.34 -9.80 -13.47
CA THR A 80 16.61 -10.18 -14.09
C THR A 80 17.70 -10.25 -13.01
N PRO A 81 18.84 -10.90 -13.29
CA PRO A 81 19.98 -10.89 -12.36
C PRO A 81 20.45 -9.49 -11.95
N THR A 82 20.20 -8.46 -12.77
CA THR A 82 20.65 -7.07 -12.54
C THR A 82 19.72 -6.25 -11.65
N ASN A 83 18.44 -6.61 -11.53
CA ASN A 83 17.46 -5.89 -10.70
C ASN A 83 16.90 -6.75 -9.56
N CYS A 84 17.42 -7.98 -9.39
CA CYS A 84 17.22 -8.76 -8.19
C CYS A 84 17.95 -8.15 -6.98
N TRP A 85 17.30 -8.15 -5.81
CA TRP A 85 17.91 -7.58 -4.61
C TRP A 85 18.89 -8.57 -3.96
N PRO A 86 20.14 -8.16 -3.62
CA PRO A 86 21.21 -9.08 -3.23
C PRO A 86 20.95 -9.90 -1.95
N ASP A 87 20.16 -9.37 -1.01
CA ASP A 87 19.86 -10.02 0.27
C ASP A 87 18.80 -11.13 0.19
N GLU A 88 18.14 -11.33 -0.96
CA GLU A 88 17.11 -12.37 -1.17
C GLU A 88 17.68 -13.79 -1.32
N LEU A 89 19.01 -13.93 -1.35
CA LEU A 89 19.71 -15.22 -1.46
C LEU A 89 20.05 -15.85 -0.09
N LYS A 90 19.54 -15.31 1.02
CA LYS A 90 19.70 -15.94 2.34
C LYS A 90 18.80 -17.18 2.41
N ALA A 91 19.43 -18.35 2.55
CA ALA A 91 18.76 -19.64 2.68
C ALA A 91 17.59 -19.57 3.69
N GLY A 92 16.38 -19.92 3.25
CA GLY A 92 15.18 -19.97 4.10
C GLY A 92 14.07 -18.96 3.76
N GLU A 93 14.28 -18.03 2.82
CA GLU A 93 13.17 -17.28 2.19
C GLU A 93 12.66 -18.04 0.94
N ASP A 94 11.37 -17.92 0.58
CA ASP A 94 10.64 -18.66 -0.49
C ASP A 94 11.39 -18.78 -1.84
N CYS A 95 12.29 -17.84 -2.11
CA CYS A 95 13.11 -17.70 -3.31
C CYS A 95 14.27 -18.69 -3.41
N THR A 96 14.68 -19.28 -2.28
CA THR A 96 15.87 -20.14 -2.19
C THR A 96 15.60 -21.60 -2.56
N ALA A 97 14.34 -22.01 -2.60
CA ALA A 97 13.93 -23.36 -3.00
C ALA A 97 13.76 -23.53 -4.53
N THR A 98 13.71 -22.44 -5.31
CA THR A 98 13.37 -22.46 -6.75
C THR A 98 14.33 -21.64 -7.64
N GLY A 99 15.63 -21.68 -7.38
CA GLY A 99 16.63 -21.14 -8.33
C GLY A 99 16.79 -19.62 -8.34
N GLY A 100 16.32 -18.91 -7.30
CA GLY A 100 16.53 -17.48 -7.10
C GLY A 100 15.32 -16.60 -7.44
N CYS A 101 15.50 -15.30 -7.23
CA CYS A 101 14.59 -14.18 -7.48
C CYS A 101 14.29 -13.89 -8.96
N VAL A 102 15.06 -14.44 -9.90
CA VAL A 102 14.92 -14.13 -11.32
C VAL A 102 13.67 -14.79 -11.89
N ASP A 103 12.93 -14.05 -12.70
CA ASP A 103 11.84 -14.64 -13.47
C ASP A 103 12.42 -15.68 -14.41
N GLY A 104 11.71 -16.80 -14.57
CA GLY A 104 12.11 -17.80 -15.53
C GLY A 104 12.14 -17.23 -16.95
N PRO A 105 12.67 -17.96 -17.94
CA PRO A 105 12.69 -17.53 -19.34
C PRO A 105 11.28 -17.34 -19.97
N ALA A 106 10.21 -17.49 -19.20
CA ALA A 106 8.80 -17.55 -19.61
C ALA A 106 7.94 -16.41 -19.00
N TRP A 107 8.53 -15.29 -18.57
CA TRP A 107 7.72 -14.12 -18.17
C TRP A 107 6.86 -13.64 -19.34
N ASP A 108 5.54 -13.66 -19.17
CA ASP A 108 4.53 -13.26 -20.17
C ASP A 108 3.76 -11.98 -19.78
N GLY A 109 4.37 -11.16 -18.91
CA GLY A 109 3.77 -9.90 -18.47
C GLY A 109 3.79 -8.79 -19.54
N PRO A 110 3.42 -7.55 -19.19
CA PRO A 110 3.17 -7.08 -17.82
C PRO A 110 1.82 -7.56 -17.26
N TYR A 111 1.84 -8.06 -16.03
CA TYR A 111 0.67 -8.46 -15.26
C TYR A 111 -0.04 -7.26 -14.61
N LEU A 112 0.67 -6.14 -14.49
CA LEU A 112 0.18 -4.89 -13.94
C LEU A 112 0.66 -3.72 -14.81
N GLU A 113 -0.23 -2.79 -15.15
CA GLU A 113 0.12 -1.62 -15.96
C GLU A 113 1.17 -0.73 -15.26
N LYS A 114 1.02 -0.56 -13.94
CA LYS A 114 1.92 0.28 -13.13
C LYS A 114 1.91 -0.11 -11.67
N TRP A 115 3.10 -0.22 -11.08
CA TRP A 115 3.27 -0.45 -9.66
C TRP A 115 2.98 0.84 -8.85
N PRO A 116 2.13 0.79 -7.82
CA PRO A 116 1.83 1.95 -7.00
C PRO A 116 2.94 2.20 -5.98
N TYR A 117 3.97 2.96 -6.36
CA TYR A 117 5.08 3.29 -5.47
C TYR A 117 4.68 4.16 -4.26
N SER A 118 3.51 4.82 -4.29
CA SER A 118 3.06 5.72 -3.23
C SER A 118 1.66 5.39 -2.73
N SER A 119 1.58 5.23 -1.41
CA SER A 119 0.34 5.10 -0.65
C SER A 119 -0.48 6.39 -0.71
N PRO A 120 -1.82 6.31 -0.90
CA PRO A 120 -2.71 7.44 -0.71
C PRO A 120 -2.66 8.04 0.71
N TRP A 121 -2.09 7.32 1.67
CA TRP A 121 -1.98 7.65 3.09
C TRP A 121 -0.59 8.15 3.51
N LEU A 122 0.27 8.52 2.55
CA LEU A 122 1.60 9.10 2.78
C LEU A 122 1.61 10.30 3.76
N GLY A 123 0.48 11.00 3.90
CA GLY A 123 0.35 12.22 4.71
C GLY A 123 1.06 13.43 4.08
N THR A 124 0.69 14.64 4.47
CA THR A 124 1.41 15.88 4.11
C THR A 124 2.57 16.11 5.07
N ILE A 125 3.48 15.15 5.16
CA ILE A 125 4.67 15.29 6.00
C ILE A 125 5.79 15.93 5.17
N PRO A 126 6.50 16.95 5.69
CA PRO A 126 7.74 17.42 5.11
C PRO A 126 8.75 16.25 5.04
N GLY A 127 9.09 15.80 3.83
CA GLY A 127 10.05 14.71 3.61
C GLY A 127 9.60 13.62 2.63
N GLY A 128 8.30 13.53 2.29
CA GLY A 128 7.83 12.60 1.25
C GLY A 128 7.93 11.12 1.63
N VAL A 129 8.14 10.25 0.62
CA VAL A 129 8.34 8.80 0.81
C VAL A 129 9.71 8.59 1.46
N ASP A 130 9.73 7.86 2.57
CA ASP A 130 10.96 7.52 3.31
C ASP A 130 11.31 6.05 3.02
N PRO A 131 12.23 5.78 2.07
CA PRO A 131 12.60 4.42 1.69
C PRO A 131 13.32 3.66 2.80
N GLU A 132 13.97 4.34 3.75
CA GLU A 132 14.59 3.69 4.91
C GLU A 132 13.52 3.14 5.86
N LYS A 133 12.43 3.89 6.05
CA LYS A 133 11.34 3.53 6.99
C LYS A 133 10.14 2.87 6.32
N LYS A 134 10.28 2.44 5.06
CA LYS A 134 9.22 1.83 4.23
C LYS A 134 7.93 2.65 4.19
N SER A 135 7.99 3.94 4.51
CA SER A 135 6.80 4.69 4.89
C SER A 135 6.10 5.24 3.65
N GLY A 136 4.81 4.95 3.53
CA GLY A 136 3.99 5.49 2.45
C GLY A 136 4.21 4.82 1.09
N MET A 137 4.64 3.57 1.07
CA MET A 137 4.76 2.74 -0.15
C MET A 137 3.92 1.46 -0.03
N TYR A 138 3.58 0.87 -1.18
CA TYR A 138 3.09 -0.50 -1.25
C TYR A 138 4.28 -1.44 -1.33
N SER A 139 4.28 -2.51 -0.53
CA SER A 139 5.32 -3.52 -0.53
C SER A 139 4.69 -4.89 -0.74
N TRP A 140 5.21 -5.64 -1.70
CA TRP A 140 4.97 -7.08 -1.74
C TRP A 140 5.69 -7.74 -0.56
N ASN A 141 5.05 -8.68 0.11
CA ASN A 141 5.68 -9.42 1.20
C ASN A 141 5.36 -10.91 1.16
N ASN A 142 6.38 -11.71 1.47
CA ASN A 142 6.26 -13.14 1.69
C ASN A 142 6.66 -13.46 3.13
N TRP A 143 5.81 -14.17 3.84
CA TRP A 143 6.03 -14.52 5.25
C TRP A 143 5.91 -16.01 5.44
N VAL A 144 6.81 -16.58 6.25
CA VAL A 144 6.80 -18.02 6.55
C VAL A 144 5.52 -18.41 7.28
N THR A 145 5.16 -17.63 8.30
CA THR A 145 3.95 -17.85 9.08
C THR A 145 3.42 -16.52 9.59
N ILE A 146 2.10 -16.35 9.57
CA ILE A 146 1.40 -15.34 10.37
C ILE A 146 0.38 -16.01 11.28
N THR A 147 0.14 -15.36 12.42
CA THR A 147 -1.01 -15.64 13.26
C THR A 147 -1.93 -14.43 13.17
N SER A 148 -3.13 -14.63 12.65
CA SER A 148 -4.15 -13.57 12.64
C SER A 148 -4.60 -13.26 14.07
N PRO A 149 -5.19 -12.09 14.32
CA PRO A 149 -5.62 -11.69 15.67
C PRO A 149 -6.61 -12.67 16.33
N ASP A 150 -7.36 -13.44 15.55
CA ASP A 150 -8.25 -14.52 16.01
C ASP A 150 -7.53 -15.83 16.41
N GLY A 151 -6.21 -15.90 16.24
CA GLY A 151 -5.39 -17.08 16.54
C GLY A 151 -5.26 -18.08 15.38
N SER A 152 -5.85 -17.82 14.22
CA SER A 152 -5.66 -18.69 13.05
C SER A 152 -4.21 -18.59 12.55
N ILE A 153 -3.60 -19.73 12.23
CA ILE A 153 -2.23 -19.80 11.73
C ILE A 153 -2.29 -20.00 10.22
N CYS A 154 -1.49 -19.21 9.51
CA CYS A 154 -1.34 -19.30 8.08
C CYS A 154 0.13 -19.39 7.71
N ASN A 155 0.49 -20.38 6.88
CA ASN A 155 1.86 -20.60 6.42
C ASN A 155 2.05 -20.12 4.97
N ASN A 156 3.31 -19.88 4.57
CA ASN A 156 3.73 -19.46 3.23
C ASN A 156 2.95 -18.26 2.69
N VAL A 157 2.66 -17.31 3.56
CA VAL A 157 1.73 -16.20 3.30
C VAL A 157 2.28 -15.27 2.24
N LYS A 158 1.43 -14.89 1.30
CA LYS A 158 1.70 -13.87 0.28
C LYS A 158 0.76 -12.71 0.50
N MET A 159 1.30 -11.50 0.63
CA MET A 159 0.52 -10.33 1.01
C MET A 159 1.07 -9.03 0.44
N ILE A 160 0.20 -8.03 0.33
CA ILE A 160 0.57 -6.65 0.09
C ILE A 160 0.50 -5.90 1.42
N SER A 161 1.58 -5.20 1.77
CA SER A 161 1.56 -4.25 2.88
C SER A 161 1.45 -2.84 2.32
N LEU A 162 0.47 -2.10 2.82
CA LEU A 162 0.34 -0.68 2.59
C LEU A 162 0.85 0.07 3.82
N HIS A 163 2.08 0.57 3.72
CA HIS A 163 2.69 1.30 4.81
C HIS A 163 2.16 2.74 4.84
N ALA A 164 1.83 3.22 6.02
CA ALA A 164 1.46 4.61 6.24
C ALA A 164 2.39 5.23 7.30
N ARG A 165 2.90 6.42 7.03
CA ARG A 165 3.77 7.11 8.01
C ARG A 165 3.00 7.64 9.21
N THR A 166 1.70 7.88 9.02
CA THR A 166 0.73 8.22 10.07
C THR A 166 -0.30 7.11 10.18
N ALA A 167 -0.79 6.84 11.39
CA ALA A 167 -1.84 5.85 11.62
C ALA A 167 -3.04 6.08 10.68
N ILE A 168 -3.40 5.06 9.91
CA ILE A 168 -4.65 5.06 9.14
C ILE A 168 -5.81 4.94 10.16
N PRO A 169 -6.82 5.83 10.10
CA PRO A 169 -7.95 5.76 11.02
C PRO A 169 -8.66 4.40 10.96
N TYR A 170 -9.09 3.88 12.11
CA TYR A 170 -9.70 2.54 12.18
C TYR A 170 -10.95 2.42 11.30
N ALA A 171 -11.83 3.43 11.30
CA ALA A 171 -13.03 3.47 10.46
C ALA A 171 -12.75 3.44 8.95
N VAL A 172 -11.57 3.91 8.52
CA VAL A 172 -11.12 3.81 7.13
C VAL A 172 -10.72 2.38 6.80
N LEU A 173 -10.00 1.73 7.72
CA LEU A 173 -9.56 0.36 7.55
C LEU A 173 -10.75 -0.60 7.52
N GLU A 174 -11.72 -0.47 8.43
CA GLU A 174 -12.96 -1.27 8.41
C GLU A 174 -13.72 -1.10 7.09
N LYS A 175 -13.68 0.10 6.51
CA LYS A 175 -14.35 0.36 5.24
C LYS A 175 -13.64 -0.29 4.05
N ILE A 176 -12.31 -0.29 4.05
CA ILE A 176 -11.51 -1.00 3.03
C ILE A 176 -11.76 -2.50 3.16
N ASP A 177 -11.66 -3.00 4.38
CA ASP A 177 -11.87 -4.40 4.74
C ASP A 177 -13.27 -4.89 4.37
N SER A 178 -14.35 -4.20 4.78
CA SER A 178 -15.73 -4.57 4.40
C SER A 178 -16.02 -4.58 2.89
N THR A 179 -15.15 -3.97 2.09
CA THR A 179 -15.28 -3.97 0.62
C THR A 179 -14.39 -5.04 -0.05
N LEU A 180 -13.31 -5.45 0.60
CA LEU A 180 -12.35 -6.41 0.08
C LEU A 180 -12.56 -7.82 0.64
N ASP A 181 -13.09 -7.92 1.85
CA ASP A 181 -13.24 -9.16 2.61
C ASP A 181 -14.51 -9.15 3.49
N ASP A 182 -14.41 -9.18 4.82
CA ASP A 182 -15.54 -9.39 5.74
C ASP A 182 -15.86 -8.18 6.65
N GLY A 183 -15.00 -7.16 6.66
CA GLY A 183 -15.19 -5.97 7.50
C GLY A 183 -14.81 -6.18 8.96
N ASN A 184 -14.18 -7.30 9.29
CA ASN A 184 -13.55 -7.54 10.57
C ASN A 184 -12.02 -7.54 10.45
N LEU A 185 -11.41 -6.44 10.88
CA LEU A 185 -9.95 -6.25 10.91
C LEU A 185 -9.17 -7.21 11.82
N SER A 186 -9.86 -8.10 12.54
CA SER A 186 -9.28 -9.15 13.38
C SER A 186 -9.24 -10.53 12.71
N THR A 187 -9.95 -10.70 11.59
CA THR A 187 -10.06 -11.96 10.84
C THR A 187 -9.78 -11.73 9.36
N GLY A 188 -9.72 -12.83 8.60
CA GLY A 188 -9.74 -12.74 7.15
C GLY A 188 -8.42 -12.28 6.51
N ASN A 189 -8.56 -11.73 5.32
CA ASN A 189 -7.50 -11.34 4.40
C ASN A 189 -7.05 -9.89 4.59
N VAL A 190 -7.87 -9.02 5.19
CA VAL A 190 -7.50 -7.62 5.43
C VAL A 190 -7.44 -7.33 6.92
N PHE A 191 -6.26 -7.02 7.44
CA PHE A 191 -6.10 -6.70 8.85
C PHE A 191 -5.09 -5.60 9.09
N LYS A 192 -5.29 -4.87 10.20
CA LYS A 192 -4.35 -3.85 10.66
C LYS A 192 -3.19 -4.52 11.39
N ARG A 193 -1.95 -4.11 11.08
CA ARG A 193 -0.79 -4.49 11.88
C ARG A 193 -0.15 -3.28 12.54
N TYR A 194 0.02 -3.38 13.85
CA TYR A 194 0.68 -2.36 14.64
C TYR A 194 2.21 -2.60 14.65
N PRO A 195 3.02 -1.53 14.71
CA PRO A 195 4.44 -1.62 14.98
C PRO A 195 4.71 -2.48 16.21
N VAL A 196 5.86 -3.15 16.22
CA VAL A 196 6.48 -3.52 17.48
C VAL A 196 6.86 -2.21 18.18
N SER A 197 6.40 -1.99 19.42
CA SER A 197 6.58 -0.70 20.10
C SER A 197 8.06 -0.30 20.14
N GLY A 198 8.40 0.87 19.60
CA GLY A 198 9.77 1.40 19.62
C GLY A 198 10.63 1.06 18.39
N ASP A 199 10.10 0.37 17.38
CA ASP A 199 10.79 0.13 16.10
C ASP A 199 10.45 1.24 15.08
N PRO A 200 11.36 2.18 14.80
CA PRO A 200 11.15 3.24 13.81
C PRO A 200 11.13 2.74 12.36
N ASP A 201 11.54 1.50 12.09
CA ASP A 201 11.62 0.91 10.75
C ASP A 201 10.31 0.20 10.33
N ASN A 202 9.34 0.09 11.24
CA ASN A 202 8.08 -0.62 11.03
C ASN A 202 6.84 0.21 11.38
N PRO A 203 6.45 1.20 10.54
CA PRO A 203 5.31 2.08 10.80
C PRO A 203 3.97 1.36 10.64
N ASP A 204 2.88 1.88 11.24
CA ASP A 204 1.49 1.37 11.05
C ASP A 204 1.20 1.01 9.58
N TYR A 205 0.74 -0.22 9.35
CA TYR A 205 0.45 -0.70 8.00
C TYR A 205 -0.84 -1.52 7.95
N LEU A 206 -1.48 -1.44 6.79
CA LEU A 206 -2.57 -2.34 6.41
C LEU A 206 -1.96 -3.52 5.67
N VAL A 207 -2.39 -4.73 6.03
CA VAL A 207 -2.02 -5.95 5.32
C VAL A 207 -3.22 -6.41 4.50
N TYR A 208 -2.98 -6.76 3.23
CA TYR A 208 -3.90 -7.50 2.39
C TYR A 208 -3.28 -8.83 1.97
N MET A 209 -3.77 -9.92 2.54
CA MET A 209 -3.35 -11.28 2.27
C MET A 209 -3.99 -11.79 0.99
N ILE A 210 -3.16 -12.32 0.10
CA ILE A 210 -3.56 -12.85 -1.21
C ILE A 210 -3.60 -14.38 -1.17
N SER A 211 -2.59 -14.99 -0.57
CA SER A 211 -2.46 -16.44 -0.50
C SER A 211 -1.99 -16.89 0.87
N CYS A 212 -2.51 -18.03 1.28
CA CYS A 212 -2.33 -18.61 2.60
C CYS A 212 -2.44 -20.13 2.53
N ASP A 213 -1.44 -20.84 3.07
CA ASP A 213 -1.52 -22.29 3.29
C ASP A 213 -2.05 -22.53 4.71
N LYS A 214 -3.31 -22.96 4.83
CA LYS A 214 -3.98 -23.29 6.10
C LYS A 214 -3.69 -24.72 6.56
#